data_AF-A0A811QKD7-F1
#
_entry.id   AF-A0A811QKD7-F1
#
_cell.length_a   1.000
_cell.length_b   1.000
_cell.length_c   1.000
_cell.angle_alpha   90.00
_cell.angle_beta   90.00
_cell.angle_gamma   90.00
#
_symmetry.space_group_name_H-M   'P 1'
#
loop_
_entity.id
_entity.type
_entity.pdbx_description
1 polymer ?
#
loop_
_entity_poly.entity_id
_entity_poly.type
_entity_poly.pdbx_seq_one_letter_code
_entity_poly.pdbx_strand_id
1 'polypeptide(L)'
;MSSRLNISDLTSKSYYWGNLLRAVVVYLTFAAIALFHKSHRENYDDTDVKITYTLLCCTAALEFIIPGIQPDATWPDLVAQYNLLWYLVRNRKHRRLRSLLLICRDYIDQIWCMKPCQSSSDITELVFDHVVVHGWTESIKDAATFHEFNNNRGQLTLQRKGCTGGMPLQSLRRPFDESVVLWHLATDFCFFRPMDDAAAGKSATPSSHGHDEGDAARRRSSREISNYMAYLLFTNPEMLMPGSRRSLFKDAYEKLNKMAGDEDDSASSPIPNGTVPTQKETKKPSLLDEQQMIASQIMQKLQSAKEGSEGLVLNAWVLAQKLMDITGKEGEAKMWSVIQGVWVEMLCFSAGRCRGFLHAKSLGKGGEYLSYVWMLMSFLGMETLAERLQRTELHVQGDMGATRPMTPAASEMPTPTGSDNV
;
A
#
# COMPACT_ATOMS: atom_id res chain seq x y z
N MET A 1 37.97 26.80 -2.42
CA MET A 1 36.92 27.45 -1.60
C MET A 1 35.60 26.81 -1.96
N SER A 2 35.20 25.78 -1.22
CA SER A 2 33.92 25.07 -1.44
C SER A 2 32.89 25.72 -0.52
N SER A 3 32.01 26.54 -1.08
CA SER A 3 30.86 27.10 -0.39
C SER A 3 29.90 25.96 -0.06
N ARG A 4 29.91 25.51 1.20
CA ARG A 4 28.85 24.67 1.75
C ARG A 4 27.54 25.43 1.64
N LEU A 5 26.73 25.11 0.63
CA LEU A 5 25.33 25.53 0.57
C LEU A 5 24.62 24.87 1.77
N ASN A 6 24.30 25.67 2.79
CA ASN A 6 23.49 25.23 3.92
C ASN A 6 22.08 24.94 3.41
N ILE A 7 21.77 23.66 3.22
CA ILE A 7 20.46 23.16 2.78
C ILE A 7 19.35 23.60 3.76
N SER A 8 19.68 23.80 5.04
CA SER A 8 18.79 24.37 6.07
C SER A 8 18.36 25.81 5.77
N ASP A 9 19.22 26.60 5.12
CA ASP A 9 18.95 28.00 4.79
C ASP A 9 18.10 28.13 3.51
N LEU A 10 18.23 27.16 2.59
CA LEU A 10 17.38 27.05 1.40
C LEU A 10 15.96 26.59 1.75
N THR A 11 15.83 25.61 2.65
CA THR A 11 14.54 25.07 3.11
C THR A 11 13.77 26.11 3.92
N SER A 12 14.45 26.83 4.83
CA SER A 12 13.91 27.99 5.57
C SER A 12 13.38 29.08 4.64
N LYS A 13 14.16 29.50 3.64
CA LYS A 13 13.75 30.53 2.67
C LYS A 13 12.57 30.05 1.81
N SER A 14 12.61 28.81 1.32
CA SER A 14 11.52 28.23 0.53
C SER A 14 10.20 28.20 1.31
N TYR A 15 10.26 27.81 2.60
CA TYR A 15 9.11 27.80 3.50
C TYR A 15 8.53 29.20 3.73
N TYR A 16 9.39 30.19 3.97
CA TYR A 16 8.98 31.58 4.14
C TYR A 16 8.27 32.15 2.90
N TRP A 17 8.84 31.95 1.70
CA TRP A 17 8.25 32.42 0.45
C TRP A 17 6.93 31.71 0.13
N GLY A 18 6.83 30.40 0.43
CA GLY A 18 5.58 29.65 0.29
C GLY A 18 4.47 30.18 1.20
N ASN A 19 4.78 30.48 2.46
CA ASN A 19 3.82 31.04 3.40
C ASN A 19 3.42 32.47 3.04
N LEU A 20 4.37 33.29 2.57
CA LEU A 20 4.08 34.64 2.08
C LEU A 20 3.16 34.60 0.86
N LEU A 21 3.45 33.73 -0.12
CA LEU A 21 2.61 33.56 -1.30
C LEU A 21 1.19 33.13 -0.93
N ARG A 22 1.04 32.20 0.02
CA ARG A 22 -0.29 31.78 0.50
C ARG A 22 -1.03 32.88 1.24
N ALA A 23 -0.36 33.67 2.07
CA ALA A 23 -0.98 34.83 2.72
C ALA A 23 -1.50 35.84 1.68
N VAL A 24 -0.73 36.05 0.60
CA VAL A 24 -1.17 36.88 -0.54
C VAL A 24 -2.37 36.27 -1.25
N VAL A 25 -2.38 34.96 -1.51
CA VAL A 25 -3.53 34.27 -2.14
C VAL A 25 -4.79 34.38 -1.29
N VAL A 26 -4.70 34.11 0.02
CA VAL A 26 -5.82 34.28 0.97
C VAL A 26 -6.34 35.72 0.90
N TYR A 27 -5.46 36.72 0.98
CA TYR A 27 -5.85 38.12 0.84
C TYR A 27 -6.56 38.41 -0.49
N LEU A 28 -6.04 37.89 -1.61
CA LEU A 28 -6.64 38.07 -2.93
C LEU A 28 -8.03 37.43 -3.03
N THR A 29 -8.28 36.30 -2.37
CA THR A 29 -9.64 35.71 -2.35
C THR A 29 -10.65 36.59 -1.61
N PHE A 30 -10.26 37.19 -0.47
CA PHE A 30 -11.09 38.18 0.22
C PHE A 30 -11.30 39.45 -0.60
N ALA A 31 -10.25 39.93 -1.28
CA ALA A 31 -10.35 41.07 -2.19
C ALA A 31 -11.31 40.78 -3.35
N ALA A 32 -11.27 39.58 -3.93
CA ALA A 32 -12.19 39.15 -4.98
C ALA A 32 -13.65 39.13 -4.50
N ILE A 33 -13.91 38.64 -3.28
CA ILE A 33 -15.24 38.69 -2.65
C ILE A 33 -15.72 40.15 -2.51
N ALA A 34 -14.85 41.04 -2.02
CA ALA A 34 -15.19 42.44 -1.83
C ALA A 34 -15.45 43.18 -3.15
N LEU A 35 -14.64 42.90 -4.19
CA LEU A 35 -14.82 43.45 -5.53
C LEU A 35 -16.11 42.93 -6.18
N PHE A 36 -16.40 41.63 -6.04
CA PHE A 36 -17.64 41.04 -6.55
C PHE A 36 -18.89 41.58 -5.82
N HIS A 37 -18.78 41.93 -4.53
CA HIS A 37 -19.87 42.56 -3.81
C HIS A 37 -20.19 43.98 -4.29
N LYS A 38 -19.17 44.71 -4.75
CA LYS A 38 -19.26 46.10 -5.24
C LYS A 38 -19.54 46.21 -6.73
N SER A 39 -19.47 45.12 -7.49
CA SER A 39 -19.76 45.16 -8.93
C SER A 39 -21.26 45.35 -9.18
N HIS A 40 -21.59 45.94 -10.34
CA HIS A 40 -22.97 46.04 -10.81
C HIS A 40 -23.47 44.65 -11.22
N ARG A 41 -24.06 43.95 -10.25
CA ARG A 41 -24.57 42.58 -10.38
C ARG A 41 -26.04 42.49 -10.78
N GLU A 42 -26.71 43.63 -10.91
CA GLU A 42 -28.15 43.75 -11.19
C GLU A 42 -28.55 43.22 -12.58
N ASN A 43 -27.60 43.13 -13.51
CA ASN A 43 -27.83 42.63 -14.87
C ASN A 43 -27.55 41.12 -15.05
N TYR A 44 -27.12 40.42 -13.99
CA TYR A 44 -26.81 38.99 -14.02
C TYR A 44 -27.94 38.17 -13.40
N ASP A 45 -28.04 36.91 -13.81
CA ASP A 45 -28.99 35.98 -13.22
C ASP A 45 -28.68 35.77 -11.73
N ASP A 46 -29.71 35.80 -10.88
CA ASP A 46 -29.58 35.65 -9.43
C ASP A 46 -28.95 34.29 -9.05
N THR A 47 -29.16 33.26 -9.86
CA THR A 47 -28.53 31.94 -9.67
C THR A 47 -27.02 32.02 -9.87
N ASP A 48 -26.56 32.70 -10.93
CA ASP A 48 -25.14 32.86 -11.24
C ASP A 48 -24.43 33.70 -10.17
N VAL A 49 -25.10 34.71 -9.63
CA VAL A 49 -24.58 35.52 -8.51
C VAL A 49 -24.41 34.65 -7.26
N LYS A 50 -25.40 33.79 -6.94
CA LYS A 50 -25.32 32.86 -5.79
C LYS A 50 -24.23 31.81 -5.96
N ILE A 51 -24.09 31.23 -7.15
CA ILE A 51 -23.02 30.26 -7.46
C ILE A 51 -21.65 30.92 -7.30
N THR A 52 -21.46 32.12 -7.84
CA THR A 52 -20.19 32.85 -7.76
C THR A 52 -19.81 33.18 -6.31
N TYR A 53 -20.78 33.63 -5.49
CA TYR A 53 -20.54 33.82 -4.06
C TYR A 53 -20.13 32.52 -3.37
N THR A 54 -20.84 31.44 -3.66
CA THR A 54 -20.56 30.14 -3.06
C THR A 54 -19.14 29.67 -3.40
N LEU A 55 -18.73 29.77 -4.68
CA LEU A 55 -17.38 29.42 -5.11
C LEU A 55 -16.31 30.28 -4.43
N LEU A 56 -16.47 31.60 -4.42
CA LEU A 56 -15.49 32.51 -3.80
C LEU A 56 -15.35 32.26 -2.29
N CYS A 57 -16.47 32.06 -1.58
CA CYS A 57 -16.45 31.75 -0.16
C CYS A 57 -15.83 30.38 0.12
N CYS A 58 -16.12 29.36 -0.68
CA CYS A 58 -15.49 28.04 -0.57
C CYS A 58 -13.98 28.11 -0.85
N THR A 59 -13.54 28.86 -1.87
CA THR A 59 -12.12 29.07 -2.17
C THR A 59 -11.40 29.77 -1.03
N ALA A 60 -11.97 30.87 -0.49
CA ALA A 60 -11.39 31.58 0.65
C ALA A 60 -11.30 30.68 1.90
N ALA A 61 -12.34 29.89 2.18
CA ALA A 61 -12.32 28.93 3.28
C ALA A 61 -11.26 27.84 3.09
N LEU A 62 -11.12 27.28 1.88
CA LEU A 62 -10.09 26.29 1.58
C LEU A 62 -8.67 26.85 1.74
N GLU A 63 -8.40 28.02 1.17
CA GLU A 63 -7.09 28.69 1.29
C GLU A 63 -6.74 29.05 2.74
N PHE A 64 -7.74 29.34 3.57
CA PHE A 64 -7.56 29.57 5.00
C PHE A 64 -7.27 28.27 5.78
N ILE A 65 -7.90 27.16 5.39
CA ILE A 65 -7.79 25.87 6.09
C ILE A 65 -6.51 25.10 5.69
N ILE A 66 -6.11 25.14 4.42
CA ILE A 66 -4.98 24.37 3.86
C ILE A 66 -3.66 24.55 4.66
N PRO A 67 -3.26 25.76 5.07
CA PRO A 67 -2.05 25.96 5.86
C PRO A 67 -2.09 25.24 7.23
N GLY A 68 -3.27 25.13 7.85
CA GLY A 68 -3.43 24.44 9.14
C GLY A 68 -3.43 22.91 9.05
N ILE A 69 -3.47 22.36 7.83
CA ILE A 69 -3.45 20.91 7.57
C ILE A 69 -2.06 20.42 7.19
N GLN A 70 -1.15 21.31 6.80
CA GLN A 70 0.14 20.88 6.29
C GLN A 70 1.04 20.37 7.43
N PRO A 71 1.48 19.11 7.39
CA PRO A 71 2.33 18.56 8.45
C PRO A 71 3.68 19.28 8.47
N ASP A 72 4.16 19.62 9.66
CA ASP A 72 5.47 20.24 9.95
C ASP A 72 6.68 19.40 9.50
N ALA A 73 6.48 18.21 8.93
CA ALA A 73 7.55 17.30 8.58
C ALA A 73 7.89 17.40 7.08
N THR A 74 9.15 17.76 6.84
CA THR A 74 9.78 17.83 5.52
C THR A 74 9.86 16.45 4.87
N TRP A 75 9.56 16.38 3.58
CA TRP A 75 9.96 15.25 2.75
C TRP A 75 11.48 15.03 2.89
N PRO A 76 11.98 13.78 3.07
CA PRO A 76 11.30 12.49 2.93
C PRO A 76 10.87 11.84 4.26
N ASP A 77 10.75 12.60 5.35
CA ASP A 77 10.63 12.03 6.71
C ASP A 77 9.29 11.34 7.00
N LEU A 78 8.30 11.49 6.11
CA LEU A 78 6.95 10.93 6.28
C LEU A 78 6.65 9.82 5.28
N VAL A 79 6.09 8.73 5.80
CA VAL A 79 5.51 7.65 5.01
C VAL A 79 4.00 7.69 5.20
N ALA A 80 3.25 7.82 4.09
CA ALA A 80 1.81 7.81 4.12
C ALA A 80 1.28 6.48 4.66
N GLN A 81 0.17 6.52 5.40
CA GLN A 81 -0.37 5.34 6.06
C GLN A 81 -1.84 5.17 5.69
N TYR A 82 -2.20 3.98 5.23
CA TYR A 82 -3.59 3.60 5.00
C TYR A 82 -3.80 2.15 5.43
N ASN A 83 -4.79 1.91 6.27
CA ASN A 83 -5.08 0.58 6.80
C ASN A 83 -6.56 0.25 6.61
N LEU A 84 -6.84 -0.94 6.07
CA LEU A 84 -8.19 -1.32 5.70
C LEU A 84 -9.11 -1.55 6.91
N LEU A 85 -8.60 -2.15 8.00
CA LEU A 85 -9.35 -2.31 9.26
C LEU A 85 -9.57 -0.97 9.97
N TRP A 86 -8.57 -0.09 9.97
CA TRP A 86 -8.73 1.29 10.46
C TRP A 86 -9.86 2.00 9.71
N TYR A 87 -9.84 1.91 8.38
CA TYR A 87 -10.84 2.54 7.52
C TYR A 87 -12.24 1.95 7.77
N LEU A 88 -12.32 0.64 8.03
CA LEU A 88 -13.55 -0.05 8.41
C LEU A 88 -14.16 0.46 9.72
N VAL A 89 -13.36 0.52 10.79
CA VAL A 89 -13.77 1.07 12.09
C VAL A 89 -14.21 2.52 11.95
N ARG A 90 -13.40 3.33 11.25
CA ARG A 90 -13.66 4.76 11.05
C ARG A 90 -14.96 5.00 10.29
N ASN A 91 -15.22 4.24 9.23
CA ASN A 91 -16.43 4.39 8.42
C ASN A 91 -17.71 4.05 9.19
N ARG A 92 -17.67 3.01 10.05
CA ARG A 92 -18.80 2.68 10.91
C ARG A 92 -19.15 3.84 11.85
N LYS A 93 -18.12 4.46 12.44
CA LYS A 93 -18.27 5.56 13.41
C LYS A 93 -18.86 6.84 12.82
N HIS A 94 -18.56 7.12 11.55
CA HIS A 94 -18.96 8.37 10.89
C HIS A 94 -20.03 8.17 9.79
N ARG A 95 -20.83 7.09 9.86
CA ARG A 95 -21.85 6.72 8.85
C ARG A 95 -22.80 7.89 8.50
N ARG A 96 -23.27 8.65 9.52
CA ARG A 96 -24.15 9.82 9.33
C ARG A 96 -23.47 10.97 8.60
N LEU A 97 -22.24 11.31 8.97
CA LEU A 97 -21.48 12.39 8.35
C LEU A 97 -21.15 12.07 6.88
N ARG A 98 -20.87 10.80 6.58
CA ARG A 98 -20.60 10.33 5.22
C ARG A 98 -21.84 10.36 4.32
N SER A 99 -23.02 10.01 4.85
CA SER A 99 -24.28 10.09 4.10
C SER A 99 -24.62 11.49 3.61
N LEU A 100 -24.07 12.53 4.26
CA LEU A 100 -24.26 13.93 3.88
C LEU A 100 -23.26 14.43 2.82
N LEU A 101 -22.16 13.70 2.61
CA LEU A 101 -21.01 14.11 1.77
C LEU A 101 -20.96 13.35 0.43
N LEU A 102 -22.12 13.11 -0.18
CA LEU A 102 -22.29 12.24 -1.36
C LEU A 102 -21.48 12.68 -2.60
N ILE A 103 -21.24 13.97 -2.77
CA ILE A 103 -20.69 14.54 -4.01
C ILE A 103 -19.19 14.26 -4.19
N CYS A 104 -18.43 14.11 -3.09
CA CYS A 104 -16.97 13.95 -3.13
C CYS A 104 -16.47 12.71 -2.36
N ARG A 105 -17.27 11.65 -2.27
CA ARG A 105 -17.00 10.47 -1.44
C ARG A 105 -15.59 9.90 -1.66
N ASP A 106 -15.20 9.68 -2.91
CA ASP A 106 -13.88 9.11 -3.26
C ASP A 106 -12.71 10.04 -2.90
N TYR A 107 -12.90 11.36 -3.02
CA TYR A 107 -11.87 12.35 -2.68
C TYR A 107 -11.72 12.53 -1.17
N ILE A 108 -12.83 12.48 -0.43
CA ILE A 108 -12.84 12.53 1.04
C ILE A 108 -12.22 11.25 1.61
N ASP A 109 -12.52 10.08 1.02
CA ASP A 109 -11.90 8.82 1.40
C ASP A 109 -10.37 8.86 1.20
N GLN A 110 -9.89 9.58 0.17
CA GLN A 110 -8.47 9.82 -0.08
C GLN A 110 -7.82 10.76 0.96
N ILE A 111 -8.55 11.77 1.43
CA ILE A 111 -8.09 12.70 2.48
C ILE A 111 -8.06 12.03 3.86
N TRP A 112 -8.90 11.01 4.10
CA TRP A 112 -8.93 10.23 5.33
C TRP A 112 -7.83 9.15 5.41
N CYS A 113 -6.62 9.45 4.93
CA CYS A 113 -5.46 8.65 5.27
C CYS A 113 -5.18 8.72 6.78
N MET A 114 -4.53 7.69 7.32
CA MET A 114 -4.02 7.75 8.69
C MET A 114 -2.94 8.84 8.79
N LYS A 115 -2.66 9.29 10.02
CA LYS A 115 -1.51 10.16 10.26
C LYS A 115 -0.25 9.49 9.68
N PRO A 116 0.51 10.16 8.80
CA PRO A 116 1.76 9.63 8.28
C PRO A 116 2.71 9.24 9.43
N CYS A 117 3.53 8.20 9.23
CA CYS A 117 4.52 7.78 10.21
C CYS A 117 5.93 8.29 9.86
N GLN A 118 6.78 8.43 10.87
CA GLN A 118 8.17 8.89 10.75
C GLN A 118 9.16 7.72 10.60
N SER A 119 8.79 6.73 9.79
CA SER A 119 9.56 5.47 9.66
C SER A 119 10.38 5.41 8.37
N SER A 120 10.49 6.52 7.64
CA SER A 120 11.17 6.54 6.35
C SER A 120 12.65 6.12 6.48
N SER A 121 13.35 6.55 7.53
CA SER A 121 14.74 6.14 7.80
C SER A 121 14.86 4.63 7.97
N ASP A 122 14.09 4.06 8.90
CA ASP A 122 14.12 2.62 9.21
C ASP A 122 13.78 1.77 7.98
N ILE A 123 12.75 2.16 7.22
CA ILE A 123 12.37 1.45 5.99
C ILE A 123 13.46 1.58 4.91
N THR A 124 14.12 2.74 4.82
CA THR A 124 15.21 2.98 3.87
C THR A 124 16.43 2.11 4.20
N GLU A 125 16.75 1.93 5.48
CA GLU A 125 17.80 1.03 5.93
C GLU A 125 17.50 -0.43 5.50
N LEU A 126 16.25 -0.87 5.67
CA LEU A 126 15.83 -2.21 5.20
C LEU A 126 15.96 -2.36 3.67
N VAL A 127 15.63 -1.31 2.91
CA VAL A 127 15.81 -1.31 1.44
C VAL A 127 17.29 -1.37 1.08
N PHE A 128 18.13 -0.60 1.77
CA PHE A 128 19.57 -0.61 1.58
C PHE A 128 20.16 -2.00 1.84
N ASP A 129 19.80 -2.62 2.97
CA ASP A 129 20.24 -3.97 3.32
C ASP A 129 19.77 -5.01 2.29
N HIS A 130 18.52 -4.90 1.84
CA HIS A 130 18.00 -5.78 0.79
C HIS A 130 18.81 -5.66 -0.50
N VAL A 131 19.09 -4.45 -0.97
CA VAL A 131 19.81 -4.22 -2.23
C VAL A 131 21.30 -4.58 -2.12
N VAL A 132 21.99 -4.12 -1.09
CA VAL A 132 23.44 -4.25 -0.95
C VAL A 132 23.84 -5.61 -0.41
N VAL A 133 23.26 -6.02 0.71
CA VAL A 133 23.62 -7.29 1.37
C VAL A 133 22.99 -8.43 0.60
N HIS A 134 21.66 -8.43 0.44
CA HIS A 134 20.97 -9.59 -0.14
C HIS A 134 21.02 -9.62 -1.67
N GLY A 135 21.10 -8.47 -2.33
CA GLY A 135 21.26 -8.35 -3.77
C GLY A 135 22.72 -8.51 -4.18
N TRP A 136 23.48 -7.42 -4.14
CA TRP A 136 24.83 -7.33 -4.70
C TRP A 136 25.85 -8.29 -4.06
N THR A 137 25.76 -8.52 -2.75
CA THR A 137 26.75 -9.33 -2.04
C THR A 137 26.41 -10.83 -2.06
N GLU A 138 25.14 -11.20 -1.89
CA GLU A 138 24.73 -12.61 -1.75
C GLU A 138 24.20 -13.25 -3.04
N SER A 139 23.40 -12.52 -3.84
CA SER A 139 22.55 -13.15 -4.88
C SER A 139 22.96 -12.83 -6.32
N ILE A 140 23.34 -11.58 -6.63
CA ILE A 140 23.58 -11.11 -8.00
C ILE A 140 25.00 -11.45 -8.42
N LYS A 141 25.13 -12.26 -9.48
CA LYS A 141 26.43 -12.72 -10.02
C LYS A 141 26.59 -12.43 -11.51
N ASP A 142 25.47 -12.29 -12.21
CA ASP A 142 25.39 -12.12 -13.66
C ASP A 142 24.08 -11.39 -14.03
N ALA A 143 23.87 -11.16 -15.33
CA ALA A 143 22.66 -10.47 -15.81
C ALA A 143 21.37 -11.24 -15.50
N ALA A 144 21.40 -12.58 -15.53
CA ALA A 144 20.21 -13.40 -15.28
C ALA A 144 19.75 -13.26 -13.81
N THR A 145 20.67 -13.44 -12.87
CA THR A 145 20.44 -13.28 -11.43
C THR A 145 20.13 -11.83 -11.05
N PHE A 146 20.71 -10.84 -11.73
CA PHE A 146 20.32 -9.43 -11.61
C PHE A 146 18.85 -9.21 -11.98
N HIS A 147 18.41 -9.73 -13.13
CA HIS A 147 17.01 -9.59 -13.55
C HIS A 147 16.06 -10.37 -12.65
N GLU A 148 16.44 -11.58 -12.20
CA GLU A 148 15.66 -12.35 -11.24
C GLU A 148 15.48 -11.57 -9.93
N PHE A 149 16.56 -11.01 -9.38
CA PHE A 149 16.50 -10.19 -8.17
C PHE A 149 15.53 -9.00 -8.32
N ASN A 150 15.61 -8.24 -9.41
CA ASN A 150 14.70 -7.11 -9.70
C ASN A 150 13.26 -7.56 -10.02
N ASN A 151 13.02 -8.86 -10.22
CA ASN A 151 11.70 -9.44 -10.43
C ASN A 151 11.09 -10.06 -9.18
N ASN A 152 11.88 -10.23 -8.12
CA ASN A 152 11.40 -10.77 -6.87
C ASN A 152 10.50 -9.75 -6.16
N ARG A 153 9.43 -10.27 -5.55
CA ARG A 153 8.43 -9.54 -4.76
C ARG A 153 8.13 -10.25 -3.44
N GLY A 154 9.09 -11.03 -2.96
CA GLY A 154 9.05 -11.84 -1.75
C GLY A 154 9.68 -13.23 -1.91
N GLN A 155 9.95 -13.67 -3.14
CA GLN A 155 10.47 -15.02 -3.42
C GLN A 155 11.84 -15.24 -2.78
N LEU A 156 12.72 -14.24 -2.80
CA LEU A 156 14.06 -14.37 -2.23
C LEU A 156 13.97 -14.54 -0.70
N THR A 157 13.13 -13.74 -0.04
CA THR A 157 12.87 -13.85 1.40
C THR A 157 12.31 -15.23 1.75
N LEU A 158 11.30 -15.69 1.01
CA LEU A 158 10.72 -17.01 1.23
C LEU A 158 11.77 -18.12 1.08
N GLN A 159 12.66 -18.02 0.08
CA GLN A 159 13.76 -18.97 -0.10
C GLN A 159 14.73 -18.95 1.08
N ARG A 160 15.22 -17.78 1.46
CA ARG A 160 16.19 -17.60 2.56
C ARG A 160 15.64 -18.04 3.92
N LYS A 161 14.33 -17.91 4.12
CA LYS A 161 13.64 -18.32 5.37
C LYS A 161 13.12 -19.76 5.34
N GLY A 162 13.39 -20.52 4.28
CA GLY A 162 12.96 -21.91 4.13
C GLY A 162 11.44 -22.07 3.96
N CYS A 163 10.76 -21.04 3.45
CA CYS A 163 9.31 -20.96 3.27
C CYS A 163 8.90 -21.06 1.80
N THR A 164 9.49 -21.99 1.04
CA THR A 164 9.39 -22.09 -0.43
C THR A 164 8.15 -22.83 -0.94
N GLY A 165 7.31 -23.38 -0.07
CA GLY A 165 6.14 -24.18 -0.44
C GLY A 165 4.80 -23.54 -0.05
N GLY A 166 3.72 -24.03 -0.67
CA GLY A 166 2.36 -23.75 -0.24
C GLY A 166 1.85 -22.33 -0.50
N MET A 167 0.96 -21.86 0.38
CA MET A 167 0.24 -20.59 0.21
C MET A 167 1.16 -19.36 0.09
N PRO A 168 2.21 -19.19 0.91
CA PRO A 168 3.09 -18.01 0.82
C PRO A 168 3.70 -17.81 -0.57
N LEU A 169 4.14 -18.88 -1.25
CA LEU A 169 4.67 -18.75 -2.61
C LEU A 169 3.55 -18.52 -3.64
N GLN A 170 2.39 -19.17 -3.47
CA GLN A 170 1.24 -19.02 -4.37
C GLN A 170 0.64 -17.60 -4.33
N SER A 171 0.61 -16.93 -3.18
CA SER A 171 0.15 -15.54 -3.08
C SER A 171 1.02 -14.57 -3.85
N LEU A 172 2.32 -14.87 -3.98
CA LEU A 172 3.28 -14.13 -4.79
C LEU A 172 3.26 -14.51 -6.28
N ARG A 173 2.30 -15.29 -6.77
CA ARG A 173 2.10 -15.57 -8.21
C ARG A 173 0.90 -14.84 -8.82
N ARG A 174 0.04 -14.27 -7.97
CA ARG A 174 -1.13 -13.47 -8.38
C ARG A 174 -0.72 -12.15 -9.06
N PRO A 175 -1.64 -11.43 -9.73
CA PRO A 175 -1.40 -10.04 -10.10
C PRO A 175 -0.87 -9.21 -8.91
N PHE A 176 0.03 -8.26 -9.15
CA PHE A 176 0.74 -7.58 -8.06
C PHE A 176 -0.17 -6.81 -7.11
N ASP A 177 -1.16 -6.11 -7.65
CA ASP A 177 -2.18 -5.41 -6.87
C ASP A 177 -3.01 -6.36 -5.99
N GLU A 178 -3.37 -7.54 -6.49
CA GLU A 178 -4.00 -8.61 -5.68
C GLU A 178 -3.08 -9.12 -4.57
N SER A 179 -1.79 -9.36 -4.87
CA SER A 179 -0.81 -9.76 -3.87
C SER A 179 -0.69 -8.70 -2.77
N VAL A 180 -0.69 -7.41 -3.10
CA VAL A 180 -0.62 -6.31 -2.14
C VAL A 180 -1.83 -6.34 -1.19
N VAL A 181 -3.06 -6.44 -1.69
CA VAL A 181 -4.25 -6.52 -0.83
C VAL A 181 -4.23 -7.77 0.04
N LEU A 182 -3.87 -8.92 -0.55
CA LEU A 182 -3.84 -10.20 0.14
C LEU A 182 -2.81 -10.19 1.29
N TRP A 183 -1.58 -9.74 1.03
CA TRP A 183 -0.55 -9.63 2.06
C TRP A 183 -0.88 -8.54 3.08
N HIS A 184 -1.54 -7.44 2.69
CA HIS A 184 -1.96 -6.39 3.63
C HIS A 184 -2.92 -6.93 4.68
N LEU A 185 -3.95 -7.62 4.23
CA LEU A 185 -4.89 -8.30 5.12
C LEU A 185 -4.23 -9.38 5.97
N ALA A 186 -3.35 -10.19 5.38
CA ALA A 186 -2.65 -11.23 6.12
C ALA A 186 -1.75 -10.64 7.23
N THR A 187 -1.07 -9.53 6.93
CA THR A 187 -0.22 -8.80 7.88
C THR A 187 -1.06 -8.30 9.07
N ASP A 188 -2.22 -7.72 8.81
CA ASP A 188 -3.13 -7.25 9.85
C ASP A 188 -3.74 -8.41 10.67
N PHE A 189 -4.10 -9.53 10.04
CA PHE A 189 -4.57 -10.71 10.77
C PHE A 189 -3.48 -11.30 11.67
N CYS A 190 -2.23 -11.35 11.21
CA CYS A 190 -1.09 -11.73 12.06
C CYS A 190 -0.84 -10.71 13.18
N PHE A 191 -1.04 -9.42 12.91
CA PHE A 191 -0.88 -8.35 13.90
C PHE A 191 -1.92 -8.44 15.02
N PHE A 192 -3.18 -8.70 14.67
CA PHE A 192 -4.31 -8.82 15.60
C PHE A 192 -4.55 -10.27 16.07
N ARG A 193 -3.58 -11.16 15.88
CA ARG A 193 -3.68 -12.56 16.33
C ARG A 193 -4.10 -12.58 17.81
N PRO A 194 -5.16 -13.30 18.17
CA PRO A 194 -5.49 -13.55 19.58
C PRO A 194 -4.27 -14.19 20.23
N MET A 195 -3.70 -13.50 21.21
CA MET A 195 -2.75 -14.16 22.08
C MET A 195 -3.57 -15.17 22.87
N ASP A 196 -3.50 -16.46 22.51
CA ASP A 196 -4.02 -17.49 23.40
C ASP A 196 -3.23 -17.33 24.70
N ASP A 197 -3.92 -16.82 25.72
CA ASP A 197 -3.42 -16.53 27.05
C ASP A 197 -2.45 -17.63 27.47
N ALA A 198 -1.19 -17.28 27.75
CA ALA A 198 -0.40 -17.83 28.85
C ALA A 198 -0.59 -19.34 29.20
N ALA A 199 -0.85 -20.20 28.21
CA ALA A 199 -1.23 -21.60 28.37
C ALA A 199 -0.06 -22.54 28.08
N ALA A 200 1.15 -22.03 28.24
CA ALA A 200 2.27 -22.80 28.70
C ALA A 200 3.09 -21.86 29.59
N GLY A 201 2.98 -22.03 30.90
CA GLY A 201 3.70 -21.30 31.93
C GLY A 201 5.23 -21.46 31.82
N LYS A 202 5.80 -20.88 30.76
CA LYS A 202 7.18 -20.46 30.73
C LYS A 202 7.16 -19.04 31.25
N SER A 203 7.49 -18.92 32.53
CA SER A 203 7.89 -17.66 33.14
C SER A 203 8.65 -16.84 32.11
N ALA A 204 8.24 -15.59 31.92
CA ALA A 204 9.11 -14.57 31.36
C ALA A 204 10.34 -14.47 32.27
N THR A 205 11.31 -15.34 32.07
CA THR A 205 12.69 -15.01 32.37
C THR A 205 13.03 -13.86 31.44
N PRO A 206 13.52 -12.72 31.95
CA PRO A 206 13.94 -11.62 31.09
C PRO A 206 15.11 -12.12 30.25
N SER A 207 14.82 -12.58 29.03
CA SER A 207 15.83 -12.77 28.00
C SER A 207 16.45 -11.40 27.70
N SER A 208 17.75 -11.42 27.40
CA SER A 208 18.58 -10.25 27.16
C SER A 208 17.85 -9.13 26.40
N HIS A 209 17.95 -7.91 26.94
CA HIS A 209 17.26 -6.68 26.52
C HIS A 209 17.38 -6.28 25.02
N GLY A 210 18.03 -7.06 24.16
CA GLY A 210 18.19 -6.76 22.72
C GLY A 210 17.30 -7.56 21.76
N HIS A 211 16.80 -8.76 22.13
CA HIS A 211 16.09 -9.61 21.16
C HIS A 211 14.62 -9.17 20.97
N ASP A 212 13.95 -8.77 22.05
CA ASP A 212 12.54 -8.37 22.03
C ASP A 212 12.31 -7.03 21.33
N GLU A 213 13.26 -6.10 21.43
CA GLU A 213 13.18 -4.79 20.76
C GLU A 213 13.28 -4.94 19.23
N GLY A 214 14.20 -5.78 18.76
CA GLY A 214 14.33 -6.09 17.34
C GLY A 214 13.08 -6.77 16.76
N ASP A 215 12.46 -7.68 17.51
CA ASP A 215 11.22 -8.34 17.10
C ASP A 215 10.03 -7.36 17.03
N ALA A 216 9.93 -6.45 18.01
CA ALA A 216 8.93 -5.39 18.00
C ALA A 216 9.13 -4.39 16.85
N ALA A 217 10.39 -4.04 16.54
CA ALA A 217 10.73 -3.18 15.41
C ALA A 217 10.33 -3.82 14.08
N ARG A 218 10.64 -5.11 13.86
CA ARG A 218 10.23 -5.83 12.65
C ARG A 218 8.72 -5.90 12.49
N ARG A 219 7.98 -6.16 13.58
CA ARG A 219 6.51 -6.14 13.60
C ARG A 219 5.97 -4.77 13.17
N ARG A 220 6.53 -3.69 13.71
CA ARG A 220 6.14 -2.31 13.40
C ARG A 220 6.40 -1.96 11.93
N SER A 221 7.64 -2.13 11.47
CA SER A 221 8.01 -1.77 10.10
C SER A 221 7.24 -2.60 9.07
N SER A 222 6.98 -3.88 9.35
CA SER A 222 6.15 -4.75 8.50
C SER A 222 4.77 -4.15 8.26
N ARG A 223 4.12 -3.68 9.34
CA ARG A 223 2.79 -3.07 9.26
C ARG A 223 2.83 -1.70 8.59
N GLU A 224 3.86 -0.90 8.84
CA GLU A 224 4.02 0.43 8.23
C GLU A 224 4.27 0.37 6.72
N ILE A 225 5.13 -0.55 6.25
CA ILE A 225 5.33 -0.78 4.82
C ILE A 225 4.03 -1.31 4.20
N SER A 226 3.37 -2.26 4.87
CA SER A 226 2.08 -2.79 4.41
C SER A 226 1.03 -1.70 4.23
N ASN A 227 0.87 -0.82 5.22
CA ASN A 227 -0.06 0.31 5.17
C ASN A 227 0.31 1.32 4.08
N TYR A 228 1.61 1.51 3.82
CA TYR A 228 2.07 2.37 2.73
C TYR A 228 1.75 1.79 1.35
N MET A 229 1.94 0.48 1.16
CA MET A 229 1.60 -0.20 -0.10
C MET A 229 0.08 -0.19 -0.34
N ALA A 230 -0.72 -0.34 0.72
CA ALA A 230 -2.17 -0.18 0.67
C ALA A 230 -2.57 1.27 0.34
N TYR A 231 -1.88 2.26 0.90
CA TYR A 231 -2.04 3.68 0.54
C TYR A 231 -1.80 3.89 -0.96
N LEU A 232 -0.70 3.36 -1.51
CA LEU A 232 -0.42 3.48 -2.94
C LEU A 232 -1.54 2.87 -3.77
N LEU A 233 -2.00 1.66 -3.46
CA LEU A 233 -3.09 1.02 -4.21
C LEU A 233 -4.39 1.84 -4.19
N PHE A 234 -4.73 2.42 -3.04
CA PHE A 234 -5.98 3.16 -2.90
C PHE A 234 -5.88 4.58 -3.46
N THR A 235 -4.89 5.34 -3.00
CA THR A 235 -4.73 6.77 -3.30
C THR A 235 -4.08 6.99 -4.66
N ASN A 236 -3.04 6.22 -5.00
CA ASN A 236 -2.18 6.49 -6.16
C ASN A 236 -1.80 5.19 -6.92
N PRO A 237 -2.79 4.42 -7.43
CA PRO A 237 -2.56 3.07 -7.97
C PRO A 237 -1.59 3.05 -9.15
N GLU A 238 -1.56 4.09 -9.97
CA GLU A 238 -0.62 4.22 -11.09
C GLU A 238 0.85 4.24 -10.64
N MET A 239 1.13 4.73 -9.43
CA MET A 239 2.47 4.68 -8.84
C MET A 239 2.79 3.32 -8.23
N LEU A 240 1.80 2.52 -7.82
CA LEU A 240 2.05 1.16 -7.34
C LEU A 240 2.63 0.28 -8.46
N MET A 241 1.92 0.27 -9.61
CA MET A 241 2.33 -0.38 -10.85
C MET A 241 1.33 0.04 -11.95
N PRO A 242 1.76 0.18 -13.22
CA PRO A 242 0.84 0.34 -14.35
C PRO A 242 -0.30 -0.70 -14.34
N GLY A 243 -1.54 -0.23 -14.44
CA GLY A 243 -2.72 -1.10 -14.48
C GLY A 243 -3.23 -1.60 -13.11
N SER A 244 -2.71 -1.09 -11.99
CA SER A 244 -3.18 -1.46 -10.65
C SER A 244 -4.66 -1.08 -10.44
N ARG A 245 -5.45 -2.02 -9.91
CA ARG A 245 -6.90 -1.88 -9.79
C ARG A 245 -7.31 -1.40 -8.40
N ARG A 246 -7.67 -0.12 -8.27
CA ARG A 246 -8.24 0.46 -7.04
C ARG A 246 -9.48 -0.30 -6.53
N SER A 247 -10.27 -0.89 -7.42
CA SER A 247 -11.49 -1.62 -7.05
C SER A 247 -11.23 -2.80 -6.12
N LEU A 248 -10.07 -3.48 -6.22
CA LEU A 248 -9.74 -4.60 -5.34
C LEU A 248 -9.76 -4.22 -3.85
N PHE A 249 -9.32 -3.01 -3.54
CA PHE A 249 -9.36 -2.48 -2.18
C PHE A 249 -10.81 -2.25 -1.72
N LYS A 250 -11.66 -1.70 -2.61
CA LYS A 250 -13.09 -1.48 -2.34
C LYS A 250 -13.84 -2.81 -2.17
N ASP A 251 -13.56 -3.80 -3.01
CA ASP A 251 -14.18 -5.13 -2.94
C ASP A 251 -13.80 -5.86 -1.64
N ALA A 252 -12.52 -5.78 -1.25
CA ALA A 252 -12.05 -6.32 0.03
C ALA A 252 -12.72 -5.61 1.21
N TYR A 253 -12.82 -4.28 1.17
CA TYR A 253 -13.53 -3.47 2.16
C TYR A 253 -14.99 -3.92 2.33
N GLU A 254 -15.74 -4.03 1.24
CA GLU A 254 -17.16 -4.42 1.27
C GLU A 254 -17.35 -5.82 1.86
N LYS A 255 -16.47 -6.76 1.50
CA LYS A 255 -16.49 -8.13 2.06
C LYS A 255 -16.23 -8.12 3.57
N LEU A 256 -15.23 -7.37 4.03
CA LEU A 256 -14.95 -7.22 5.47
C LEU A 256 -16.09 -6.50 6.20
N ASN A 257 -16.73 -5.52 5.56
CA ASN A 257 -17.84 -4.79 6.15
C ASN A 257 -19.05 -5.69 6.42
N LYS A 258 -19.40 -6.55 5.44
CA LYS A 258 -20.43 -7.58 5.59
C LYS A 258 -20.06 -8.58 6.70
N MET A 259 -18.80 -8.99 6.77
CA MET A 259 -18.31 -9.88 7.84
C MET A 259 -18.34 -9.22 9.22
N ALA A 260 -18.02 -7.94 9.34
CA ALA A 260 -18.12 -7.22 10.60
C ALA A 260 -19.58 -6.98 11.06
N GLY A 261 -20.57 -7.32 10.22
CA GLY A 261 -22.01 -7.26 10.51
C GLY A 261 -22.63 -5.89 10.28
N ASP A 262 -23.60 -5.78 9.39
CA ASP A 262 -24.41 -4.56 9.29
C ASP A 262 -25.32 -4.48 10.53
N GLU A 263 -25.23 -3.38 11.29
CA GLU A 263 -26.38 -2.92 12.08
C GLU A 263 -27.46 -2.49 11.08
N ASP A 264 -28.15 -3.46 10.48
CA ASP A 264 -29.48 -3.27 9.93
C ASP A 264 -30.46 -3.59 11.04
N ASP A 265 -30.73 -2.59 11.89
CA ASP A 265 -31.90 -2.61 12.75
C ASP A 265 -33.06 -1.90 12.04
N SER A 266 -33.75 -2.69 11.21
CA SER A 266 -35.20 -2.66 11.20
C SER A 266 -35.71 -3.15 12.57
N ALA A 267 -35.85 -2.25 13.54
CA ALA A 267 -36.71 -2.45 14.71
C ALA A 267 -36.99 -1.10 15.42
N SER A 268 -37.83 -0.28 14.80
CA SER A 268 -38.75 0.54 15.59
C SER A 268 -39.69 -0.39 16.36
N SER A 269 -39.47 -0.58 17.65
CA SER A 269 -40.47 -1.08 18.59
C SER A 269 -40.32 -0.40 19.96
N PRO A 270 -41.41 -0.11 20.69
CA PRO A 270 -41.47 0.96 21.67
C PRO A 270 -40.80 0.61 23.00
N ILE A 271 -40.36 1.69 23.66
CA ILE A 271 -39.92 1.77 25.05
C ILE A 271 -40.85 0.98 25.99
N PRO A 272 -40.29 0.20 26.94
CA PRO A 272 -40.84 0.14 28.29
C PRO A 272 -39.86 0.77 29.28
N ASN A 273 -40.44 1.63 30.11
CA ASN A 273 -39.79 2.42 31.13
C ASN A 273 -39.03 1.58 32.16
N GLY A 274 -37.96 2.20 32.68
CA GLY A 274 -37.56 2.08 34.07
C GLY A 274 -36.45 1.07 34.32
N THR A 275 -35.21 1.55 34.35
CA THR A 275 -34.31 1.53 35.53
C THR A 275 -33.05 2.30 35.14
N VAL A 276 -32.69 3.32 35.91
CA VAL A 276 -31.47 4.11 35.71
C VAL A 276 -30.25 3.21 35.99
N PRO A 277 -29.37 2.92 35.03
CA PRO A 277 -28.11 2.26 35.33
C PRO A 277 -27.09 3.31 35.79
N THR A 278 -26.59 3.10 37.00
CA THR A 278 -25.44 3.76 37.60
C THR A 278 -24.29 3.86 36.57
N GLN A 279 -23.91 5.08 36.21
CA GLN A 279 -22.79 5.36 35.31
C GLN A 279 -21.49 4.88 35.94
N LYS A 280 -21.01 3.69 35.58
CA LYS A 280 -19.57 3.40 35.59
C LYS A 280 -18.99 4.10 34.37
N GLU A 281 -18.09 5.06 34.60
CA GLU A 281 -17.28 5.68 33.54
C GLU A 281 -16.38 4.62 32.90
N THR A 282 -16.91 3.86 31.94
CA THR A 282 -16.09 3.02 31.07
C THR A 282 -15.35 3.94 30.11
N LYS A 283 -14.03 4.02 30.28
CA LYS A 283 -13.11 4.73 29.38
C LYS A 283 -13.43 4.35 27.93
N LYS A 284 -13.66 5.35 27.08
CA LYS A 284 -13.92 5.16 25.65
C LYS A 284 -12.78 4.34 25.03
N PRO A 285 -13.05 3.22 24.33
CA PRO A 285 -12.00 2.36 23.77
C PRO A 285 -11.11 3.14 22.80
N SER A 286 -9.82 2.81 22.77
CA SER A 286 -8.93 3.40 21.78
C SER A 286 -9.29 2.88 20.38
N LEU A 287 -8.86 3.60 19.35
CA LEU A 287 -9.12 3.18 17.96
C LEU A 287 -8.46 1.83 17.63
N LEU A 288 -7.34 1.51 18.28
CA LEU A 288 -6.65 0.23 18.10
C LEU A 288 -7.43 -0.90 18.77
N ASP A 289 -8.05 -0.65 19.93
CA ASP A 289 -8.92 -1.62 20.60
C ASP A 289 -10.16 -1.92 19.74
N GLU A 290 -10.76 -0.88 19.13
CA GLU A 290 -11.86 -1.06 18.17
C GLU A 290 -11.42 -1.89 16.94
N GLN A 291 -10.20 -1.67 16.42
CA GLN A 291 -9.63 -2.51 15.34
C GLN A 291 -9.44 -3.95 15.76
N GLN A 292 -8.88 -4.20 16.96
CA GLN A 292 -8.69 -5.54 17.50
C GLN A 292 -10.03 -6.28 17.64
N MET A 293 -11.07 -5.61 18.15
CA MET A 293 -12.40 -6.21 18.29
C MET A 293 -12.98 -6.62 16.93
N ILE A 294 -12.95 -5.72 15.93
CA ILE A 294 -13.47 -6.03 14.59
C ILE A 294 -12.64 -7.11 13.90
N ALA A 295 -11.31 -7.05 14.00
CA ALA A 295 -10.43 -8.07 13.45
C ALA A 295 -10.75 -9.46 14.04
N SER A 296 -10.93 -9.53 15.36
CA SER A 296 -11.26 -10.79 16.05
C SER A 296 -12.61 -11.36 15.59
N GLN A 297 -13.64 -10.50 15.43
CA GLN A 297 -14.95 -10.91 14.89
C GLN A 297 -14.85 -11.44 13.45
N ILE A 298 -14.09 -10.76 12.59
CA ILE A 298 -13.88 -11.18 11.21
C ILE A 298 -13.14 -12.52 11.17
N MET A 299 -12.07 -12.67 11.95
CA MET A 299 -11.28 -13.89 12.03
C MET A 299 -12.13 -15.07 12.53
N GLN A 300 -12.99 -14.88 13.54
CA GLN A 300 -13.92 -15.91 14.02
C GLN A 300 -14.88 -16.37 12.91
N LYS A 301 -15.45 -15.42 12.14
CA LYS A 301 -16.33 -15.76 11.01
C LYS A 301 -15.58 -16.50 9.91
N LEU A 302 -14.34 -16.11 9.63
CA LEU A 302 -13.49 -16.78 8.63
C LEU A 302 -13.10 -18.20 9.06
N GLN A 303 -12.88 -18.44 10.36
CA GLN A 303 -12.67 -19.79 10.89
C GLN A 303 -13.91 -20.68 10.75
N SER A 304 -15.10 -20.11 10.90
CA SER A 304 -16.37 -20.83 10.72
C SER A 304 -16.81 -21.02 9.26
N ALA A 305 -16.11 -20.39 8.31
CA ALA A 305 -16.47 -20.46 6.90
C ALA A 305 -16.20 -21.87 6.34
N LYS A 306 -17.14 -22.40 5.55
CA LYS A 306 -17.00 -23.74 4.93
C LYS A 306 -15.76 -23.80 4.04
N GLU A 307 -15.04 -24.92 4.12
CA GLU A 307 -13.97 -25.28 3.17
C GLU A 307 -14.52 -25.21 1.74
N GLY A 308 -13.86 -24.43 0.89
CA GLY A 308 -14.27 -24.20 -0.51
C GLY A 308 -14.89 -22.83 -0.81
N SER A 309 -15.08 -21.94 0.18
CA SER A 309 -15.46 -20.55 -0.15
C SER A 309 -14.28 -19.83 -0.81
N GLU A 310 -14.48 -19.27 -2.00
CA GLU A 310 -13.41 -18.58 -2.72
C GLU A 310 -13.42 -17.07 -2.42
N GLY A 311 -12.23 -16.48 -2.36
CA GLY A 311 -12.07 -15.03 -2.43
C GLY A 311 -10.86 -14.48 -1.69
N LEU A 312 -10.49 -13.26 -2.07
CA LEU A 312 -9.27 -12.59 -1.63
C LEU A 312 -9.10 -12.50 -0.11
N VAL A 313 -10.17 -12.15 0.62
CA VAL A 313 -10.16 -12.06 2.10
C VAL A 313 -9.91 -13.42 2.77
N LEU A 314 -10.52 -14.50 2.26
CA LEU A 314 -10.26 -15.84 2.81
C LEU A 314 -8.84 -16.29 2.48
N ASN A 315 -8.37 -16.06 1.25
CA ASN A 315 -6.99 -16.38 0.89
C ASN A 315 -5.97 -15.62 1.74
N ALA A 316 -6.28 -14.37 2.13
CA ALA A 316 -5.46 -13.61 3.08
C ALA A 316 -5.48 -14.21 4.49
N TRP A 317 -6.64 -14.70 4.95
CA TRP A 317 -6.74 -15.44 6.22
C TRP A 317 -5.95 -16.75 6.20
N VAL A 318 -6.06 -17.54 5.13
CA VAL A 318 -5.28 -18.77 4.95
C VAL A 318 -3.78 -18.45 4.86
N LEU A 319 -3.39 -17.34 4.20
CA LEU A 319 -2.00 -16.87 4.25
C LEU A 319 -1.57 -16.58 5.68
N ALA A 320 -2.37 -15.82 6.43
CA ALA A 320 -2.06 -15.45 7.80
C ALA A 320 -1.89 -16.69 8.68
N GLN A 321 -2.77 -17.69 8.57
CA GLN A 321 -2.63 -18.97 9.26
C GLN A 321 -1.31 -19.65 8.91
N LYS A 322 -0.95 -19.76 7.62
CA LYS A 322 0.34 -20.35 7.22
C LYS A 322 1.54 -19.55 7.72
N LEU A 323 1.44 -18.23 7.82
CA LEU A 323 2.49 -17.38 8.39
C LEU A 323 2.61 -17.58 9.91
N MET A 324 1.49 -17.72 10.61
CA MET A 324 1.45 -18.04 12.04
C MET A 324 1.97 -19.45 12.32
N ASP A 325 1.76 -20.42 11.42
CA ASP A 325 2.26 -21.79 11.57
C ASP A 325 3.78 -21.89 11.40
N ILE A 326 4.41 -20.92 10.72
CA ILE A 326 5.87 -20.89 10.49
C ILE A 326 6.65 -20.67 11.80
N THR A 327 6.00 -20.27 12.90
CA THR A 327 6.67 -19.82 14.12
C THR A 327 7.54 -20.89 14.82
N GLY A 328 7.34 -22.20 14.60
CA GLY A 328 8.29 -23.25 15.00
C GLY A 328 8.96 -23.05 16.39
N LYS A 329 10.30 -23.25 16.46
CA LYS A 329 11.11 -22.94 17.66
C LYS A 329 11.53 -21.46 17.75
N GLU A 330 11.49 -20.73 16.65
CA GLU A 330 11.96 -19.32 16.52
C GLU A 330 10.88 -18.30 16.91
N GLY A 331 9.68 -18.75 17.28
CA GLY A 331 8.58 -17.91 17.74
C GLY A 331 8.06 -16.94 16.67
N GLU A 332 7.38 -15.88 17.14
CA GLU A 332 6.84 -14.83 16.27
C GLU A 332 7.92 -14.07 15.49
N ALA A 333 9.17 -14.10 15.95
CA ALA A 333 10.30 -13.43 15.32
C ALA A 333 10.49 -13.87 13.86
N LYS A 334 10.39 -15.18 13.60
CA LYS A 334 10.52 -15.73 12.24
C LYS A 334 9.39 -15.26 11.33
N MET A 335 8.16 -15.31 11.81
CA MET A 335 6.98 -14.85 11.06
C MET A 335 7.14 -13.39 10.65
N TRP A 336 7.46 -12.50 11.60
CA TRP A 336 7.62 -11.08 11.31
C TRP A 336 8.84 -10.81 10.42
N SER A 337 9.91 -11.60 10.53
CA SER A 337 11.05 -11.50 9.62
C SER A 337 10.70 -11.90 8.18
N VAL A 338 9.84 -12.91 7.98
CA VAL A 338 9.31 -13.27 6.66
C VAL A 338 8.42 -12.17 6.11
N ILE A 339 7.47 -11.68 6.90
CA ILE A 339 6.55 -10.62 6.49
C ILE A 339 7.31 -9.34 6.11
N GLN A 340 8.29 -8.92 6.93
CA GLN A 340 9.11 -7.75 6.67
C GLN A 340 9.88 -7.87 5.35
N GLY A 341 10.59 -8.99 5.14
CA GLY A 341 11.38 -9.17 3.93
C GLY A 341 10.53 -9.20 2.66
N VAL A 342 9.35 -9.83 2.71
CA VAL A 342 8.41 -9.83 1.58
C VAL A 342 7.92 -8.41 1.28
N TRP A 343 7.58 -7.62 2.30
CA TRP A 343 7.17 -6.23 2.09
C TRP A 343 8.28 -5.35 1.52
N VAL A 344 9.52 -5.52 1.96
CA VAL A 344 10.68 -4.80 1.41
C VAL A 344 10.86 -5.16 -0.06
N GLU A 345 10.80 -6.45 -0.42
CA GLU A 345 10.85 -6.87 -1.82
C GLU A 345 9.70 -6.30 -2.66
N MET A 346 8.45 -6.32 -2.15
CA MET A 346 7.31 -5.71 -2.86
C MET A 346 7.47 -4.20 -3.04
N LEU A 347 8.04 -3.50 -2.06
CA LEU A 347 8.31 -2.07 -2.13
C LEU A 347 9.36 -1.75 -3.19
N CYS A 348 10.49 -2.46 -3.19
CA CYS A 348 11.55 -2.33 -4.20
C CYS A 348 11.03 -2.67 -5.60
N PHE A 349 10.28 -3.77 -5.71
CA PHE A 349 9.63 -4.16 -6.95
C PHE A 349 8.69 -3.06 -7.45
N SER A 350 7.81 -2.50 -6.61
CA SER A 350 6.92 -1.41 -7.00
C SER A 350 7.68 -0.17 -7.47
N ALA A 351 8.74 0.23 -6.75
CA ALA A 351 9.59 1.35 -7.11
C ALA A 351 10.25 1.16 -8.49
N GLY A 352 10.73 -0.05 -8.78
CA GLY A 352 11.29 -0.40 -10.11
C GLY A 352 10.24 -0.53 -11.22
N ARG A 353 8.95 -0.67 -10.91
CA ARG A 353 7.85 -0.83 -11.89
C ARG A 353 7.01 0.41 -12.11
N CYS A 354 7.10 1.39 -11.24
CA CYS A 354 6.45 2.67 -11.42
C CYS A 354 7.06 3.41 -12.63
N ARG A 355 6.22 4.17 -13.35
CA ARG A 355 6.66 4.91 -14.54
C ARG A 355 7.52 6.09 -14.11
N GLY A 356 8.70 6.25 -14.72
CA GLY A 356 9.65 7.32 -14.34
C GLY A 356 9.03 8.73 -14.31
N PHE A 357 8.11 9.04 -15.23
CA PHE A 357 7.43 10.34 -15.22
C PHE A 357 6.53 10.56 -13.99
N LEU A 358 5.98 9.49 -13.38
CA LEU A 358 5.19 9.59 -12.16
C LEU A 358 6.08 9.88 -10.96
N HIS A 359 7.29 9.30 -10.91
CA HIS A 359 8.29 9.69 -9.92
C HIS A 359 8.68 11.16 -10.05
N ALA A 360 8.91 11.64 -11.27
CA ALA A 360 9.20 13.06 -11.52
C ALA A 360 8.02 13.97 -11.14
N LYS A 361 6.79 13.58 -11.51
CA LYS A 361 5.57 14.32 -11.20
C LYS A 361 5.33 14.44 -9.69
N SER A 362 5.64 13.40 -8.91
CA SER A 362 5.45 13.45 -7.46
C SER A 362 6.43 14.39 -6.78
N LEU A 363 7.67 14.50 -7.26
CA LEU A 363 8.66 15.46 -6.74
C LEU A 363 8.16 16.91 -6.84
N GLY A 364 7.44 17.26 -7.92
CA GLY A 364 6.81 18.58 -8.07
C GLY A 364 5.63 18.86 -7.13
N LYS A 365 5.15 17.86 -6.38
CA LYS A 365 3.98 17.95 -5.48
C LYS A 365 4.32 17.75 -3.99
N GLY A 366 5.61 17.83 -3.63
CA GLY A 366 6.07 17.59 -2.27
C GLY A 366 6.72 16.21 -2.07
N GLY A 367 6.84 15.42 -3.13
CA GLY A 367 7.51 14.12 -3.14
C GLY A 367 6.66 12.97 -2.62
N GLU A 368 6.96 11.76 -3.08
CA GLU A 368 6.35 10.51 -2.62
C GLU A 368 7.47 9.59 -2.12
N TYR A 369 7.25 8.85 -1.03
CA TYR A 369 8.28 7.99 -0.44
C TYR A 369 8.77 6.92 -1.45
N LEU A 370 7.89 6.43 -2.34
CA LEU A 370 8.25 5.48 -3.39
C LEU A 370 9.28 6.05 -4.36
N SER A 371 9.21 7.36 -4.64
CA SER A 371 10.21 8.03 -5.49
C SER A 371 11.57 8.12 -4.80
N TYR A 372 11.59 8.24 -3.48
CA TYR A 372 12.83 8.19 -2.71
C TYR A 372 13.47 6.80 -2.76
N VAL A 373 12.65 5.74 -2.55
CA VAL A 373 13.10 4.35 -2.72
C VAL A 373 13.62 4.09 -4.14
N TRP A 374 12.90 4.56 -5.16
CA TRP A 374 13.33 4.45 -6.56
C TRP A 374 14.67 5.14 -6.82
N MET A 375 14.88 6.34 -6.27
CA MET A 375 16.14 7.08 -6.42
C MET A 375 17.29 6.37 -5.69
N LEU A 376 17.06 5.84 -4.49
CA LEU A 376 18.04 5.04 -3.76
C LEU A 376 18.43 3.79 -4.56
N MET A 377 17.43 3.04 -5.04
CA MET A 377 17.64 1.86 -5.87
C MET A 377 18.44 2.19 -7.13
N SER A 378 18.09 3.26 -7.83
CA SER A 378 18.82 3.73 -9.01
C SER A 378 20.27 4.10 -8.69
N PHE A 379 20.51 4.78 -7.56
CA PHE A 379 21.87 5.10 -7.09
C PHE A 379 22.68 3.83 -6.77
N LEU A 380 22.03 2.81 -6.23
CA LEU A 380 22.64 1.50 -5.95
C LEU A 380 22.73 0.60 -7.19
N GLY A 381 22.46 1.11 -8.39
CA GLY A 381 22.60 0.37 -9.66
C GLY A 381 21.49 -0.63 -9.95
N MET A 382 20.33 -0.53 -9.28
CA MET A 382 19.20 -1.42 -9.52
C MET A 382 18.37 -1.00 -10.74
N GLU A 383 17.66 -1.98 -11.30
CA GLU A 383 16.95 -1.82 -12.56
C GLU A 383 15.69 -0.97 -12.41
N THR A 384 15.53 0.01 -13.29
CA THR A 384 14.35 0.86 -13.40
C THR A 384 13.41 0.40 -14.52
N LEU A 385 12.15 0.85 -14.52
CA LEU A 385 11.19 0.50 -15.58
C LEU A 385 11.70 0.89 -16.97
N ALA A 386 12.42 2.00 -17.11
CA ALA A 386 12.92 2.47 -18.39
C ALA A 386 13.94 1.49 -18.99
N GLU A 387 14.90 1.03 -18.19
CA GLU A 387 15.92 0.05 -18.60
C GLU A 387 15.26 -1.29 -18.97
N ARG A 388 14.23 -1.70 -18.23
CA ARG A 388 13.46 -2.92 -18.53
C ARG A 388 12.80 -2.89 -19.90
N LEU A 389 12.19 -1.77 -20.26
CA LEU A 389 11.49 -1.61 -21.54
C LEU A 389 12.48 -1.55 -22.72
N GLN A 390 13.73 -1.18 -22.46
CA GLN A 390 14.80 -1.14 -23.46
C GLN A 390 15.53 -2.49 -23.60
N ARG A 391 15.21 -3.48 -22.75
CA ARG A 391 15.80 -4.81 -22.84
C ARG A 391 15.38 -5.45 -24.15
N THR A 392 16.33 -5.68 -25.05
CA THR A 392 16.15 -6.65 -26.13
C THR A 392 16.01 -8.01 -25.49
N GLU A 393 14.91 -8.74 -25.74
CA GLU A 393 14.82 -10.14 -25.33
C GLU A 393 15.95 -10.90 -26.02
N LEU A 394 17.07 -11.10 -25.31
CA LEU A 394 18.08 -12.05 -25.74
C LEU A 394 17.44 -13.41 -25.53
N HIS A 395 16.96 -14.01 -26.63
CA HIS A 395 16.67 -15.43 -26.69
C HIS A 395 17.93 -16.16 -26.23
N VAL A 396 17.93 -16.61 -24.97
CA VAL A 396 18.87 -17.63 -24.51
C VAL A 396 18.43 -18.90 -25.21
N GLN A 397 18.91 -19.10 -26.44
CA GLN A 397 18.82 -20.36 -27.15
C GLN A 397 19.75 -21.32 -26.40
N GLY A 398 19.19 -21.97 -25.38
CA GLY A 398 19.82 -23.08 -24.72
C GLY A 398 20.08 -24.17 -25.75
N ASP A 399 21.35 -24.42 -25.99
CA ASP A 399 21.88 -25.64 -26.55
C ASP A 399 21.33 -26.82 -25.74
N MET A 400 20.24 -27.41 -26.24
CA MET A 400 19.71 -28.69 -25.81
C MET A 400 19.74 -29.61 -27.02
N GLY A 401 20.85 -30.35 -27.11
CA GLY A 401 20.83 -31.77 -27.42
C GLY A 401 20.24 -32.17 -28.78
N ALA A 402 21.14 -32.33 -29.75
CA ALA A 402 21.13 -33.40 -30.75
C ALA A 402 19.77 -34.04 -31.07
N THR A 403 19.18 -33.63 -32.20
CA THR A 403 18.58 -34.63 -33.10
C THR A 403 18.89 -34.22 -34.54
N ARG A 404 19.78 -35.00 -35.14
CA ARG A 404 20.19 -34.96 -36.54
C ARG A 404 18.94 -34.96 -37.44
N PRO A 405 18.87 -34.14 -38.51
CA PRO A 405 17.79 -34.30 -39.49
C PRO A 405 17.98 -35.66 -40.16
N MET A 406 17.01 -36.56 -40.02
CA MET A 406 16.93 -37.72 -40.89
C MET A 406 16.64 -37.23 -42.31
N THR A 407 17.59 -37.46 -43.20
CA THR A 407 17.42 -37.40 -44.65
C THR A 407 16.21 -38.26 -45.04
N PRO A 408 15.23 -37.74 -45.82
CA PRO A 408 14.22 -38.61 -46.40
C PRO A 408 14.87 -39.50 -47.44
N ALA A 409 14.71 -40.82 -47.27
CA ALA A 409 15.03 -41.80 -48.27
C ALA A 409 14.21 -41.54 -49.54
N ALA A 410 14.86 -41.72 -50.69
CA ALA A 410 14.23 -41.71 -52.00
C ALA A 410 13.08 -42.72 -52.07
N SER A 411 11.89 -42.27 -52.48
CA SER A 411 10.89 -43.12 -53.12
C SER A 411 10.40 -42.43 -54.39
N GLU A 412 10.95 -42.90 -55.50
CA GLU A 412 10.31 -43.16 -56.80
C GLU A 412 9.22 -42.17 -57.28
N MET A 413 9.58 -41.44 -58.34
CA MET A 413 8.62 -40.83 -59.25
C MET A 413 7.87 -41.90 -60.05
N PRO A 414 6.55 -41.75 -60.31
CA PRO A 414 5.92 -42.41 -61.42
C PRO A 414 6.14 -41.60 -62.71
N THR A 415 6.60 -42.32 -63.74
CA THR A 415 6.68 -41.88 -65.13
C THR A 415 5.28 -41.54 -65.69
N PRO A 416 5.11 -40.44 -66.46
CA PRO A 416 3.94 -40.28 -67.30
C PRO A 416 4.19 -40.95 -68.65
N THR A 417 3.43 -42.01 -68.94
CA THR A 417 3.25 -42.52 -70.30
C THR A 417 2.45 -41.49 -71.10
N GLY A 418 3.02 -41.04 -72.21
CA GLY A 418 2.40 -40.06 -73.09
C GLY A 418 1.31 -40.65 -73.99
N SER A 419 0.44 -39.79 -74.51
CA SER A 419 0.07 -39.70 -75.93
C SER A 419 -0.99 -38.60 -76.17
N ASP A 420 -0.79 -37.89 -77.28
CA ASP A 420 -1.77 -37.23 -78.15
C ASP A 420 -2.32 -35.83 -77.78
N ASN A 421 -1.74 -34.78 -78.39
CA ASN A 421 -2.26 -34.23 -79.66
C ASN A 421 -1.56 -32.92 -80.10
N VAL A 422 -1.09 -32.97 -81.36
CA VAL A 422 -0.70 -31.89 -82.31
C VAL A 422 0.59 -31.11 -82.03
#